data_AF-A0A511MPN4-F1
#
_entry.id   AF-A0A511MPN4-F1
#
_cell.length_a   1.000
_cell.length_b   1.000
_cell.length_c   1.000
_cell.angle_alpha   90.00
_cell.angle_beta   90.00
_cell.angle_gamma   90.00
#
_symmetry.space_group_name_H-M   'P 1'
#
loop_
_entity.id
_entity.type
_entity.pdbx_description
1 polymer ?
#
loop_
_entity_poly.entity_id
_entity_poly.type
_entity_poly.pdbx_seq_one_letter_code
_entity_poly.pdbx_strand_id
1 'polypeptide(L)' 'MARPAKLPKTKPVGTNLSHEVVVALDDAVKELGISKRALLEIVLRRELGLPAYPGAPAPHHQEALPISA' A
#
# COMPACT_ATOMS: atom_id res chain seq x y z
N MET A 1 -16.71 -22.40 -4.25
CA MET A 1 -16.49 -21.11 -3.55
C MET A 1 -17.01 -19.99 -4.45
N ALA A 2 -17.96 -19.18 -3.99
CA ALA A 2 -18.52 -18.08 -4.78
C ALA A 2 -17.42 -17.03 -5.06
N ARG A 3 -17.30 -16.55 -6.30
CA ARG A 3 -16.39 -15.44 -6.63
C ARG A 3 -16.79 -14.22 -5.80
N PRO A 4 -15.86 -13.57 -5.08
CA PRO A 4 -16.19 -12.35 -4.34
C PRO A 4 -16.75 -11.30 -5.31
N ALA A 5 -17.83 -10.63 -4.90
CA ALA A 5 -18.49 -9.60 -5.69
C ALA A 5 -17.47 -8.54 -6.13
N LYS A 6 -17.45 -8.21 -7.42
CA LYS A 6 -16.51 -7.23 -7.98
C LYS A 6 -16.84 -5.85 -7.41
N LEU A 7 -15.96 -5.31 -6.58
CA LEU A 7 -16.12 -3.97 -6.02
C LEU A 7 -16.17 -2.92 -7.14
N PRO A 8 -16.96 -1.85 -6.98
CA PRO A 8 -17.01 -0.75 -7.95
C PRO A 8 -15.64 -0.06 -8.04
N LYS A 9 -15.33 0.50 -9.22
CA LYS A 9 -14.08 1.25 -9.43
C LYS A 9 -14.03 2.44 -8.47
N THR A 10 -12.95 2.56 -7.69
CA THR A 10 -12.73 3.69 -6.79
C THR A 10 -12.35 4.94 -7.59
N LYS A 11 -12.82 6.12 -7.15
CA LYS A 11 -12.35 7.41 -7.70
C LYS A 11 -10.87 7.62 -7.37
N PRO A 12 -10.08 8.24 -8.26
CA PRO A 12 -8.72 8.64 -7.91
C PRO A 12 -8.78 9.71 -6.82
N VAL A 13 -7.97 9.54 -5.78
CA VAL A 13 -7.76 10.50 -4.70
C VAL A 13 -6.27 10.79 -4.65
N GLY A 14 -5.89 12.07 -4.58
CA GLY A 14 -4.50 12.51 -4.52
C GLY A 14 -4.29 13.52 -3.40
N THR A 15 -3.06 13.56 -2.89
CA THR A 15 -2.63 14.48 -1.83
C THR A 15 -1.36 15.17 -2.30
N ASN A 16 -1.21 16.47 -2.01
CA ASN A 16 0.04 17.17 -2.26
C ASN A 16 1.07 16.74 -1.21
N LEU A 17 2.11 16.03 -1.64
CA LEU A 17 3.22 15.59 -0.80
C LEU A 17 4.46 16.41 -1.13
N SER A 18 5.39 16.52 -0.18
CA SER A 18 6.70 17.13 -0.44
C SER A 18 7.51 16.26 -1.40
N HIS A 19 8.46 16.87 -2.10
CA HIS A 19 9.33 16.18 -3.06
C HIS A 19 10.09 15.01 -2.40
N GLU A 20 10.63 15.22 -1.20
CA GLU A 20 11.37 14.20 -0.44
C GLU A 20 10.52 12.96 -0.15
N VAL A 21 9.26 13.16 0.23
CA VAL A 21 8.31 12.06 0.48
C VAL A 21 8.02 11.31 -0.82
N VAL A 22 7.87 12.01 -1.94
CA VAL A 22 7.63 11.37 -3.24
C VAL A 22 8.82 10.49 -3.64
N VAL A 23 10.04 10.97 -3.45
CA VAL A 23 11.28 10.21 -3.73
C VAL A 23 11.37 8.96 -2.84
N ALA A 24 11.16 9.10 -1.53
CA ALA A 24 11.18 7.97 -0.61
C ALA A 24 10.14 6.89 -0.98
N LEU A 25 8.93 7.32 -1.40
CA LEU A 25 7.89 6.41 -1.89
C LEU A 25 8.29 5.71 -3.19
N ASP A 26 8.95 6.41 -4.11
CA ASP A 26 9.46 5.82 -5.36
C ASP A 26 10.51 4.74 -5.10
N ASP A 27 11.41 4.97 -4.15
CA ASP A 27 12.47 4.02 -3.84
C ASP A 27 11.93 2.79 -3.11
N ALA A 28 11.01 2.97 -2.16
CA ALA A 28 10.32 1.85 -1.51
C ALA A 28 9.53 1.00 -2.53
N VAL A 29 8.90 1.62 -3.51
CA VAL A 29 8.18 0.92 -4.59
C VAL A 29 9.12 0.07 -5.45
N LYS A 30 10.29 0.59 -5.80
CA LYS A 30 11.29 -0.15 -6.59
C LYS A 30 11.86 -1.34 -5.80
N GLU A 31 12.17 -1.14 -4.53
CA GLU A 31 12.72 -2.19 -3.67
C GLU A 31 11.74 -3.36 -3.49
N LEU A 32 10.46 -3.04 -3.26
CA LEU A 32 9.43 -4.02 -2.97
C LEU A 32 8.78 -4.61 -4.23
N GLY A 33 9.00 -4.00 -5.40
CA GLY A 33 8.39 -4.43 -6.67
C GLY A 33 6.86 -4.27 -6.70
N ILE A 34 6.29 -3.33 -5.94
CA ILE A 34 4.84 -3.10 -5.86
C ILE A 34 4.46 -1.68 -6.31
N SER A 35 3.20 -1.47 -6.70
CA SER A 35 2.73 -0.11 -7.06
C SER A 35 2.67 0.82 -5.83
N LYS A 36 2.85 2.14 -6.03
CA LYS A 36 2.63 3.18 -4.99
C LYS A 36 1.28 3.04 -4.30
N ARG A 37 0.24 2.73 -5.08
CA ARG A 37 -1.11 2.49 -4.56
C ARG A 37 -1.13 1.33 -3.57
N ALA A 38 -0.52 0.20 -3.94
CA ALA A 38 -0.46 -0.97 -3.08
C ALA A 38 0.33 -0.68 -1.80
N LEU A 39 1.47 0.02 -1.91
CA LEU A 39 2.26 0.44 -0.75
C LEU A 39 1.42 1.28 0.24
N LEU A 40 0.72 2.30 -0.27
CA LEU A 40 -0.14 3.16 0.55
C LEU A 40 -1.32 2.39 1.15
N GLU A 41 -1.97 1.50 0.39
CA GLU A 41 -3.07 0.68 0.91
C GLU A 41 -2.60 -0.30 1.99
N ILE A 42 -1.39 -0.88 1.88
CA ILE A 42 -0.80 -1.74 2.91
C ILE A 42 -0.59 -0.94 4.21
N VAL A 43 0.08 0.22 4.12
CA VAL A 43 0.36 1.07 5.28
C VAL A 43 -0.94 1.52 5.94
N LEU A 44 -1.91 1.98 5.14
CA LEU A 44 -3.21 2.43 5.66
C LEU A 44 -3.99 1.29 6.32
N ARG A 45 -3.96 0.07 5.76
CA ARG A 45 -4.59 -1.10 6.39
C ARG A 45 -3.94 -1.44 7.72
N ARG A 46 -2.62 -1.36 7.84
CA ARG A 46 -1.89 -1.57 9.09
C ARG A 46 -2.31 -0.55 10.15
N GLU A 47 -2.31 0.75 9.81
CA GLU A 47 -2.72 1.82 10.73
C GLU A 47 -4.17 1.70 11.19
N LEU A 48 -5.06 1.20 10.32
CA LEU A 48 -6.48 1.01 10.62
C LEU A 48 -6.80 -0.36 11.24
N GLY A 49 -5.80 -1.22 11.49
CA GLY A 49 -6.01 -2.58 12.01
C GLY A 49 -6.82 -3.48 11.06
N LEU A 50 -6.80 -3.19 9.76
CA LEU A 50 -7.50 -3.97 8.73
C LEU A 50 -6.67 -5.19 8.28
N PRO A 51 -7.32 -6.21 7.71
CA PRO A 51 -6.61 -7.35 7.15
C PRO A 51 -5.59 -6.95 6.08
N ALA A 52 -4.50 -7.73 5.99
CA ALA A 52 -3.42 -7.59 5.02
C ALA A 52 -3.93 -7.36 3.58
N TYR A 53 -3.16 -6.61 2.79
CA TYR A 53 -3.57 -6.28 1.43
C TYR A 53 -3.59 -7.55 0.55
N PRO A 54 -4.72 -7.85 -0.14
CA PRO A 54 -4.82 -9.03 -0.99
C PRO A 54 -3.89 -8.91 -2.20
N GLY A 55 -2.96 -9.87 -2.34
CA GLY A 55 -2.01 -9.92 -3.46
C GLY A 55 -0.71 -9.15 -3.25
N ALA A 56 -0.45 -8.65 -2.04
CA ALA A 56 0.89 -8.20 -1.66
C ALA A 56 1.81 -9.41 -1.37
N PRO A 57 3.15 -9.24 -1.45
CA PRO A 57 4.10 -10.25 -1.00
C PRO A 57 3.82 -10.64 0.46
N ALA A 58 4.23 -11.85 0.83
CA ALA A 58 3.78 -12.58 2.02
C ALA A 58 3.66 -11.68 3.27
N PRO A 59 2.64 -11.89 4.13
CA PRO A 59 2.25 -10.97 5.21
C PRO A 59 3.40 -10.52 6.14
N HIS A 60 4.42 -11.36 6.33
CA HIS A 60 5.64 -11.02 7.09
C HIS A 60 6.44 -9.83 6.51
N HIS A 61 6.36 -9.59 5.19
CA HIS A 61 6.98 -8.43 4.53
C HIS A 61 6.17 -7.14 4.67
N GLN A 62 4.89 -7.22 5.08
CA GLN A 62 4.03 -6.05 5.27
C GLN A 62 4.23 -5.43 6.66
N GLU A 63 4.58 -6.25 7.65
CA GLU A 63 4.91 -5.80 9.01
C GLU A 63 6.30 -5.13 9.08
N ALA A 64 7.23 -5.55 8.22
CA ALA A 64 8.60 -5.07 8.16
C ALA A 64 8.77 -3.71 7.45
N LEU A 65 7.70 -3.16 6.87
CA LEU A 65 7.75 -1.82 6.27
C LEU A 65 7.98 -0.80 7.38
N PRO A 66 9.11 -0.07 7.39
CA PRO A 66 9.42 0.88 8.44
C PRO A 66 8.40 2.02 8.39
N ILE A 67 7.60 2.11 9.44
CA ILE A 67 6.84 3.32 9.76
C ILE A 67 7.60 3.95 10.92
N SER A 68 8.63 4.72 10.61
CA SER A 68 9.09 5.78 11.50
C SER A 68 9.93 6.75 10.70
N ALA A 69 9.65 8.04 10.95
CA ALA A 69 10.52 9.17 10.66
C ALA A 69 11.86 9.05 11.38
#